data_AF-A0A2N9EXG9-F1
#
_entry.id   AF-A0A2N9EXG9-F1
#
_cell.length_a   1.000
_cell.length_b   1.000
_cell.length_c   1.000
_cell.angle_alpha   90.00
_cell.angle_beta   90.00
_cell.angle_gamma   90.00
#
_symmetry.space_group_name_H-M   'P 1'
#
loop_
_entity.id
_entity.type
_entity.pdbx_description
1 polymer ?
#
loop_
_entity_poly.entity_id
_entity_poly.type
_entity_poly.pdbx_seq_one_letter_code
_entity_poly.pdbx_strand_id
1 'polypeptide(L)'
;MASSFSLNTQEAIDRNDVPSVMHAPSSMPEVQRPYFLSPNGPVTVTDSMILNGVTATAVATGLCIPEDGKILARRTDPQIINDSMALTIQCAASVSNMGRRLYVRNHEVRALRSQVTILQRLLKENKKKVGEFKEENKTLKKLVDSYTNDLVTQSIE
;
A
#
# COMPACT_ATOMS: atom_id res chain seq x y z
N MET A 1 31.30 19.83 6.70
CA MET A 1 31.43 19.99 8.16
C MET A 1 30.68 18.84 8.81
N ALA A 2 31.43 17.91 9.42
CA ALA A 2 30.88 16.79 10.17
C ALA A 2 30.64 17.23 11.62
N SER A 3 29.47 16.93 12.18
CA SER A 3 29.20 17.09 13.60
C SER A 3 28.80 15.75 14.19
N SER A 4 29.64 15.28 15.10
CA SER A 4 29.56 14.07 15.89
C SER A 4 28.53 14.17 17.01
N PHE A 5 27.70 13.14 17.19
CA PHE A 5 26.91 12.94 18.42
C PHE A 5 27.74 12.13 19.42
N SER A 6 28.06 12.72 20.56
CA SER A 6 28.70 12.06 21.70
C SER A 6 27.63 11.36 22.56
N LEU A 7 27.75 10.04 22.67
CA LEU A 7 27.01 9.21 23.64
C LEU A 7 27.76 9.25 24.99
N ASN A 8 27.08 9.64 26.07
CA ASN A 8 27.53 9.56 27.46
C ASN A 8 26.25 9.42 28.31
N THR A 9 26.04 8.50 29.24
CA THR A 9 26.92 7.64 30.03
C THR A 9 26.11 6.38 30.39
N GLN A 10 26.78 5.24 30.42
CA GLN A 10 26.25 3.91 30.75
C GLN A 10 25.73 3.83 32.20
N GLU A 11 24.42 3.78 32.43
CA GLU A 11 23.87 3.15 33.64
C GLU A 11 23.98 1.64 33.47
N ALA A 12 24.97 1.04 34.12
CA ALA A 12 25.16 -0.40 34.15
C ALA A 12 24.04 -1.03 34.99
N ILE A 13 23.04 -1.60 34.32
CA ILE A 13 22.05 -2.46 34.96
C ILE A 13 22.77 -3.76 35.35
N ASP A 14 23.07 -3.92 36.64
CA ASP A 14 23.55 -5.17 37.21
C ASP A 14 22.44 -6.23 37.05
N ARG A 15 22.75 -7.28 36.29
CA ARG A 15 21.81 -8.35 35.91
C ARG A 15 21.62 -9.39 37.01
N ASN A 16 22.27 -9.24 38.17
CA ASN A 16 22.22 -10.22 39.27
C ASN A 16 21.47 -9.73 40.52
N ASP A 17 20.87 -8.54 40.50
CA ASP A 17 20.02 -8.12 41.63
C ASP A 17 18.65 -8.81 41.50
N VAL A 18 18.44 -9.82 42.35
CA VAL A 18 17.22 -10.63 42.36
C VAL A 18 16.11 -9.82 43.03
N PRO A 19 14.99 -9.49 42.35
CA PRO A 19 13.89 -8.79 42.99
C PRO A 19 13.28 -9.69 44.05
N SER A 20 13.32 -9.22 45.30
CA SER A 20 12.62 -9.84 46.42
C SER A 20 11.14 -10.05 46.04
N VAL A 21 10.68 -11.28 46.26
CA VAL A 21 9.36 -11.85 45.91
C VAL A 21 8.24 -10.81 45.93
N MET A 22 7.98 -10.20 44.77
CA MET A 22 6.71 -9.51 44.52
C MET A 22 5.73 -10.55 44.01
N HIS A 23 4.64 -10.72 44.76
CA HIS A 23 3.47 -11.50 44.40
C HIS A 23 3.13 -11.35 42.91
N ALA A 24 3.10 -12.47 42.19
CA ALA A 24 2.63 -12.52 40.82
C ALA A 24 1.20 -11.97 40.76
N PRO A 25 0.91 -10.93 39.96
CA PRO A 25 -0.48 -10.60 39.66
C PRO A 25 -1.04 -11.74 38.82
N SER A 26 -1.93 -12.53 39.41
CA SER A 26 -2.64 -13.68 38.79
C SER A 26 -3.65 -13.26 37.71
N SER A 27 -3.52 -12.07 37.13
CA SER A 27 -4.38 -11.61 36.05
C SER A 27 -3.51 -11.30 34.83
N MET A 28 -3.66 -12.13 33.80
CA MET A 28 -3.27 -11.78 32.43
C MET A 28 -3.69 -10.33 32.14
N PRO A 29 -2.82 -9.47 31.56
CA PRO A 29 -3.27 -8.16 31.12
C PRO A 29 -4.42 -8.37 30.14
N GLU A 30 -5.58 -7.81 30.45
CA GLU A 30 -6.70 -7.79 29.51
C GLU A 30 -6.19 -7.17 28.22
N VAL A 31 -6.08 -7.98 27.17
CA VAL A 31 -5.79 -7.48 25.82
C VAL A 31 -7.00 -6.66 25.43
N GLN A 32 -6.90 -5.35 25.61
CA GLN A 32 -7.95 -4.42 25.23
C GLN A 32 -8.24 -4.64 23.74
N ARG A 33 -9.45 -5.12 23.44
CA ARG A 33 -9.95 -5.26 22.08
C ARG A 33 -10.79 -4.02 21.81
N PRO A 34 -10.31 -3.08 20.98
CA PRO A 34 -11.09 -1.91 20.61
C PRO A 34 -12.39 -2.36 19.92
N TYR A 35 -13.53 -1.95 20.46
CA TYR A 35 -14.82 -2.07 19.79
C TYR A 35 -15.30 -0.65 19.47
N PHE A 36 -15.42 -0.36 18.17
CA PHE A 36 -15.80 0.97 17.70
C PHE A 36 -17.31 1.04 17.56
N LEU A 37 -17.98 1.46 18.63
CA LEU A 37 -19.43 1.62 18.67
C LEU A 37 -19.81 3.10 18.62
N SER A 38 -20.70 3.43 17.70
CA SER A 38 -21.32 4.75 17.54
C SER A 38 -22.79 4.70 17.97
N PRO A 39 -23.44 5.82 18.32
CA PRO A 39 -24.89 5.89 18.52
C PRO A 39 -25.72 5.34 17.35
N ASN A 40 -25.15 5.32 16.14
CA ASN A 40 -25.81 4.78 14.94
C ASN A 40 -25.55 3.28 14.70
N GLY A 41 -24.80 2.61 15.60
CA GLY A 41 -24.39 1.21 15.46
C GLY A 41 -22.86 1.03 15.38
N PRO A 42 -22.38 -0.19 15.09
CA PRO A 42 -20.95 -0.48 14.91
C PRO A 42 -20.35 0.33 13.76
N VAL A 43 -19.14 0.85 13.96
CA VAL A 43 -18.37 1.50 12.89
C VAL A 43 -17.91 0.46 11.88
N THR A 44 -18.17 0.73 10.62
CA THR A 44 -17.87 -0.12 9.47
C THR A 44 -16.83 0.52 8.56
N VAL A 45 -16.30 -0.25 7.61
CA VAL A 45 -15.30 0.23 6.63
C VAL A 45 -15.83 1.31 5.68
N THR A 46 -17.15 1.48 5.60
CA THR A 46 -17.78 2.54 4.78
C THR A 46 -17.91 3.87 5.52
N ASP A 47 -17.71 3.88 6.84
CA ASP A 47 -17.84 5.08 7.64
C ASP A 47 -16.58 5.96 7.53
N SER A 48 -16.78 7.26 7.31
CA SER A 48 -15.68 8.22 7.15
C SER A 48 -15.42 8.97 8.45
N MET A 49 -14.26 8.72 9.06
CA MET A 49 -13.77 9.48 10.21
C MET A 49 -13.51 10.97 9.86
N ILE A 50 -13.21 11.28 8.59
CA ILE A 50 -12.91 12.65 8.15
C ILE A 50 -14.20 13.47 7.99
N LEU A 51 -15.27 12.83 7.51
CA LEU A 51 -16.53 13.52 7.16
C LEU A 51 -17.60 13.40 8.24
N ASN A 52 -17.47 12.47 9.19
CA ASN A 52 -18.44 12.23 10.25
C ASN A 52 -17.78 12.33 11.64
N GLY A 53 -18.08 13.41 12.36
CA GLY A 53 -17.59 13.64 13.72
C GLY A 53 -18.06 12.60 14.74
N VAL A 54 -19.22 11.97 14.52
CA VAL A 54 -19.74 10.89 15.38
C VAL A 54 -18.89 9.63 15.21
N THR A 55 -18.58 9.25 13.96
CA THR A 55 -17.65 8.15 13.66
C THR A 55 -16.26 8.44 14.22
N ALA A 56 -15.76 9.66 14.05
CA ALA A 56 -14.46 10.04 14.59
C ALA A 56 -14.39 9.91 16.10
N THR A 57 -15.44 10.33 16.80
CA THR A 57 -15.55 10.21 18.26
C THR A 57 -15.62 8.75 18.68
N ALA A 58 -16.42 7.92 18.00
CA ALA A 58 -16.53 6.48 18.26
C ALA A 58 -15.20 5.73 18.04
N VAL A 59 -14.43 6.11 17.02
CA VAL A 59 -13.10 5.53 16.77
C VAL A 59 -12.11 6.00 17.83
N ALA A 60 -12.06 7.30 18.12
CA ALA A 60 -11.16 7.85 19.13
C ALA A 60 -11.39 7.22 20.51
N THR A 61 -12.66 7.06 20.91
CA THR A 61 -13.02 6.44 22.20
C THR A 61 -12.65 4.95 22.27
N GLY A 62 -12.70 4.21 21.16
CA GLY A 62 -12.22 2.83 21.11
C GLY A 62 -10.69 2.72 21.14
N LEU A 63 -9.96 3.76 20.73
CA LEU A 63 -8.50 3.80 20.73
C LEU A 63 -7.89 4.27 22.05
N CYS A 64 -8.58 5.14 22.79
CA CYS A 64 -8.10 5.64 24.07
C CYS A 64 -8.33 4.62 25.19
N ILE A 65 -7.29 4.32 25.96
CA ILE A 65 -7.39 3.57 27.21
C ILE A 65 -7.98 4.51 28.28
N PRO A 66 -8.77 4.04 29.26
CA PRO A 66 -9.29 4.89 30.34
C PRO A 66 -8.22 5.75 31.05
N GLU A 67 -6.97 5.26 31.10
CA GLU A 67 -5.85 6.03 31.65
C GLU A 67 -5.39 7.17 30.75
N ASP A 68 -5.49 7.01 29.43
CA ASP A 68 -5.25 8.11 28.47
C ASP A 68 -6.25 9.24 28.70
N GLY A 69 -7.51 8.93 29.01
CA GLY A 69 -8.53 9.92 29.32
C GLY A 69 -8.22 10.75 30.57
N LYS A 70 -7.75 10.12 31.65
CA LYS A 70 -7.34 10.83 32.90
C LYS A 70 -6.11 11.70 32.67
N ILE A 71 -5.17 11.15 31.90
CA ILE A 71 -3.96 11.84 31.47
C ILE A 71 -4.34 13.07 30.62
N LEU A 72 -5.22 12.93 29.63
CA LEU A 72 -5.67 14.04 28.77
C LEU A 72 -6.49 15.09 29.54
N ALA A 73 -7.40 14.68 30.44
CA ALA A 73 -8.26 15.58 31.20
C ALA A 73 -7.52 16.39 32.28
N ARG A 74 -6.37 15.91 32.76
CA ARG A 74 -5.56 16.55 33.81
C ARG A 74 -4.44 17.45 33.26
N ARG A 75 -4.22 17.44 31.95
CA ARG A 75 -3.09 18.12 31.31
C ARG A 75 -3.40 19.60 31.03
N THR A 76 -3.12 20.44 32.02
CA THR A 76 -2.90 21.90 31.84
C THR A 76 -1.42 22.22 31.52
N ASP A 77 -0.57 21.19 31.39
CA ASP A 77 0.86 21.33 31.16
C ASP A 77 1.15 21.77 29.70
N PRO A 78 1.74 22.97 29.48
CA PRO A 78 1.99 23.50 28.15
C PRO A 78 2.89 22.61 27.27
N GLN A 79 3.83 21.87 27.87
CA GLN A 79 4.78 21.04 27.12
C GLN A 79 4.07 19.87 26.44
N ILE A 80 3.22 19.16 27.17
CA ILE A 80 2.49 18.02 26.59
C ILE A 80 1.49 18.47 25.50
N ILE A 81 0.86 19.64 25.69
CA ILE A 81 -0.01 20.23 24.65
C ILE A 81 0.82 20.50 23.38
N ASN A 82 2.00 21.12 23.52
CA ASN A 82 2.89 21.39 22.39
C ASN A 82 3.34 20.11 21.69
N ASP A 83 3.73 19.07 22.43
CA ASP A 83 4.14 17.79 21.86
C ASP A 83 2.99 17.10 21.10
N SER A 84 1.77 17.17 21.64
CA SER A 84 0.57 16.62 20.98
C SER A 84 0.20 17.38 19.69
N MET A 85 0.38 18.70 19.67
CA MET A 85 0.21 19.50 18.46
C MET A 85 1.28 19.18 17.42
N ALA A 86 2.54 19.05 17.84
CA ALA A 86 3.64 18.67 16.97
C ALA A 86 3.39 17.32 16.31
N LEU A 87 2.94 16.32 17.09
CA LEU A 87 2.54 15.01 16.58
C LEU A 87 1.39 15.13 15.57
N THR A 88 0.35 15.91 15.89
CA THR A 88 -0.80 16.13 15.00
C THR A 88 -0.37 16.75 13.66
N ILE A 89 0.51 17.76 13.68
CA ILE A 89 1.06 18.40 12.48
C ILE A 89 1.89 17.39 11.66
N GLN A 90 2.74 16.59 12.32
CA GLN A 90 3.55 15.57 11.64
C GLN A 90 2.68 14.48 11.00
N CYS A 91 1.65 14.01 11.70
CA CYS A 91 0.68 13.06 11.17
C CYS A 91 -0.05 13.65 9.95
N ALA A 92 -0.55 14.89 10.04
CA ALA A 92 -1.22 15.55 8.93
C ALA A 92 -0.29 15.74 7.72
N ALA A 93 0.97 16.12 7.94
CA ALA A 93 1.97 16.25 6.89
C ALA A 93 2.30 14.90 6.24
N SER A 94 2.45 13.84 7.03
CA SER A 94 2.71 12.47 6.56
C SER A 94 1.55 11.96 5.67
N VAL A 95 0.31 12.06 6.16
CA VAL A 95 -0.89 11.66 5.40
C VAL A 95 -1.05 12.49 4.13
N SER A 96 -0.82 13.81 4.20
CA SER A 96 -0.85 14.69 3.02
C SER A 96 0.20 14.29 1.97
N ASN A 97 1.41 13.98 2.39
CA ASN A 97 2.48 13.51 1.51
C ASN A 97 2.12 12.16 0.86
N MET A 98 1.56 11.22 1.62
CA MET A 98 1.04 9.96 1.07
C MET A 98 -0.06 10.21 0.04
N GLY A 99 -1.00 11.11 0.33
CA GLY A 99 -2.07 11.50 -0.58
C GLY A 99 -1.55 12.06 -1.91
N ARG A 100 -0.56 12.96 -1.85
CA ARG A 100 0.09 13.51 -3.06
C ARG A 100 0.77 12.42 -3.89
N ARG A 101 1.53 11.52 -3.25
CA ARG A 101 2.19 10.41 -3.93
C ARG A 101 1.17 9.49 -4.58
N LEU A 102 0.08 9.16 -3.88
CA LEU A 102 -0.99 8.32 -4.41
C LEU A 102 -1.67 8.98 -5.62
N TYR A 103 -1.91 10.29 -5.57
CA TYR A 103 -2.48 11.05 -6.68
C TYR A 103 -1.61 10.97 -7.95
N VAL A 104 -0.30 11.19 -7.83
CA VAL A 104 0.65 11.04 -8.95
C VAL A 104 0.65 9.61 -9.50
N ARG A 105 0.73 8.61 -8.61
CA ARG A 105 0.71 7.19 -9.02
C ARG A 105 -0.60 6.80 -9.71
N ASN A 106 -1.73 7.38 -9.31
CA ASN A 106 -3.02 7.16 -9.97
C ASN A 106 -3.00 7.64 -11.44
N HIS A 107 -2.44 8.83 -11.69
CA HIS A 107 -2.29 9.32 -13.06
C HIS A 107 -1.38 8.44 -13.92
N GLU A 108 -0.27 7.97 -13.38
CA GLU A 108 0.62 7.03 -14.07
C GLU A 108 -0.10 5.72 -14.41
N VAL A 109 -0.86 5.14 -13.46
CA VAL A 109 -1.67 3.94 -13.68
C VAL A 109 -2.70 4.18 -14.79
N ARG A 110 -3.34 5.34 -14.82
CA ARG A 110 -4.28 5.71 -15.88
C ARG A 110 -3.59 5.80 -17.25
N ALA A 111 -2.41 6.42 -17.31
CA ALA A 111 -1.63 6.51 -18.54
C ALA A 111 -1.19 5.13 -19.05
N LEU A 112 -0.70 4.27 -18.15
CA LEU A 112 -0.33 2.89 -18.47
C LEU A 112 -1.53 2.08 -18.98
N ARG A 113 -2.71 2.24 -18.37
CA ARG A 113 -3.94 1.59 -18.83
C ARG A 113 -4.29 1.99 -20.27
N SER A 114 -4.14 3.27 -20.62
CA SER A 114 -4.32 3.73 -22.00
C SER A 114 -3.32 3.11 -22.96
N GLN A 115 -2.04 3.04 -22.58
CA GLN A 115 -1.00 2.41 -23.41
C GLN A 115 -1.25 0.91 -23.62
N VAL A 116 -1.60 0.19 -22.55
CA VAL A 116 -1.95 -1.24 -22.63
C VAL A 116 -3.11 -1.46 -23.59
N THR A 117 -4.13 -0.59 -23.56
CA THR A 117 -5.27 -0.68 -24.47
C THR A 117 -4.85 -0.52 -25.94
N ILE A 118 -3.92 0.40 -26.23
CA ILE A 118 -3.37 0.59 -27.59
C ILE A 118 -2.58 -0.64 -28.02
N LEU A 119 -1.69 -1.14 -27.15
CA LEU A 119 -0.87 -2.32 -27.44
C LEU A 119 -1.72 -3.57 -27.68
N GLN A 120 -2.80 -3.78 -26.92
CA GLN A 120 -3.73 -4.88 -27.13
C GLN A 120 -4.38 -4.84 -28.52
N ARG A 121 -4.73 -3.64 -29.02
CA ARG A 121 -5.27 -3.46 -30.37
C ARG A 121 -4.22 -3.83 -31.43
N LEU A 122 -3.01 -3.29 -31.31
CA LEU A 122 -1.92 -3.58 -32.25
C LEU A 122 -1.56 -5.07 -32.26
N LEU A 123 -1.54 -5.72 -31.11
CA LEU A 123 -1.31 -7.16 -31.01
C LEU A 123 -2.39 -7.96 -31.74
N LYS A 124 -3.66 -7.57 -31.60
CA LYS A 124 -4.78 -8.21 -32.30
C LYS A 124 -4.65 -8.06 -33.82
N GLU A 125 -4.29 -6.88 -34.30
CA GLU A 125 -4.08 -6.61 -35.73
C GLU A 125 -2.89 -7.40 -36.28
N ASN A 126 -1.77 -7.42 -35.57
CA ASN A 126 -0.59 -8.19 -35.98
C ASN A 126 -0.87 -9.70 -36.01
N LYS A 127 -1.64 -10.23 -35.04
CA LYS A 127 -2.05 -11.64 -35.06
C LYS A 127 -2.88 -11.98 -36.30
N LYS A 128 -3.75 -11.06 -36.75
CA LYS A 128 -4.51 -11.22 -38.00
C LYS A 128 -3.58 -11.28 -39.22
N LYS A 129 -2.68 -10.31 -39.35
CA LYS A 129 -1.71 -10.25 -40.47
C LYS A 129 -0.81 -11.48 -40.55
N VAL A 130 -0.33 -11.98 -39.41
CA VAL A 130 0.46 -13.22 -39.35
C VAL A 130 -0.34 -14.41 -39.90
N GLY A 131 -1.65 -14.46 -39.65
CA GLY A 131 -2.53 -15.47 -40.24
C GLY A 131 -2.63 -15.35 -41.76
N GLU A 132 -2.83 -14.13 -42.27
CA GLU A 132 -2.90 -13.85 -43.72
C GLU A 132 -1.59 -14.22 -44.43
N PHE A 133 -0.44 -13.79 -43.89
CA PHE A 133 0.87 -14.14 -44.43
C PHE A 133 1.16 -15.64 -44.40
N LYS A 134 0.60 -16.37 -43.43
CA LYS A 134 0.74 -17.83 -43.38
C LYS A 134 0.01 -18.51 -44.53
N GLU A 135 -1.19 -18.04 -44.89
CA GLU A 135 -1.94 -18.59 -46.03
C GLU A 135 -1.34 -18.18 -47.37
N GLU A 136 -0.87 -16.95 -47.49
CA GLU A 136 -0.15 -16.48 -48.69
C GLU A 136 1.13 -17.30 -48.92
N ASN A 137 1.92 -17.54 -47.87
CA ASN A 137 3.11 -18.39 -47.97
C ASN A 137 2.79 -19.83 -48.40
N LYS A 138 1.67 -20.41 -47.97
CA LYS A 138 1.26 -21.74 -48.47
C LYS A 138 0.93 -21.71 -49.96
N THR A 139 0.28 -20.64 -50.42
CA THR A 139 -0.07 -20.46 -51.83
C THR A 139 1.19 -20.29 -52.68
N LEU A 140 2.12 -19.44 -52.24
CA LEU A 140 3.42 -19.25 -52.90
C LEU A 140 4.24 -20.54 -52.94
N LYS A 141 4.23 -21.34 -51.85
CA LYS A 141 4.91 -22.63 -51.81
C LYS A 141 4.39 -23.58 -52.89
N LYS A 142 3.07 -23.70 -53.06
CA LYS A 142 2.46 -24.51 -54.13
C LYS A 142 2.88 -24.03 -55.52
N LEU A 143 2.95 -22.72 -55.72
CA LEU A 143 3.37 -22.12 -56.99
C LEU A 143 4.84 -22.41 -57.32
N VAL A 144 5.72 -22.34 -56.32
CA VAL A 144 7.14 -22.71 -56.50
C VAL A 144 7.29 -24.19 -56.82
N ASP A 145 6.53 -25.05 -56.12
CA ASP A 145 6.57 -26.49 -56.36
C ASP A 145 6.07 -26.84 -57.78
N SER A 146 5.06 -26.13 -58.32
CA SER A 146 4.62 -26.34 -59.72
C SER A 146 5.69 -25.93 -60.72
N TYR A 147 6.32 -24.77 -60.57
CA TYR A 147 7.40 -24.35 -61.46
C TYR A 147 8.61 -25.30 -61.43
N THR A 148 8.92 -25.84 -60.26
CA THR A 148 10.02 -26.81 -60.12
C THR A 148 9.71 -28.09 -60.89
N ASN A 149 8.47 -28.58 -60.84
CA ASN A 149 8.04 -29.76 -61.59
C ASN A 149 8.06 -29.53 -63.11
N ASP A 150 7.63 -28.36 -63.57
CA ASP A 150 7.64 -28.01 -64.99
C ASP A 150 9.08 -27.99 -65.53
N LEU A 151 10.01 -27.38 -64.78
CA LEU A 151 11.44 -27.35 -65.13
C LEU A 151 12.06 -28.76 -65.16
N VAL A 152 11.72 -29.62 -64.19
CA VAL A 152 12.20 -31.02 -64.18
C VAL A 152 11.66 -31.77 -65.40
N THR A 153 10.38 -31.59 -65.74
CA THR A 153 9.76 -32.24 -66.89
C THR A 153 10.43 -31.81 -68.20
N GLN A 154 10.68 -30.50 -68.36
CA GLN A 154 11.38 -29.94 -69.52
C GLN A 154 12.84 -30.42 -69.63
N SER A 155 13.49 -30.79 -68.52
CA SER A 155 14.88 -31.27 -68.53
C SER A 155 15.04 -32.75 -68.92
N ILE A 156 13.93 -33.51 -68.94
CA ILE A 156 13.90 -34.95 -69.25
C ILE A 156 13.46 -35.21 -70.70
N GLU A 157 12.88 -34.19 -71.36
CA GLU A 157 12.52 -34.18 -72.79
C GLU A 157 13.70 -33.75 -73.67
#